data_AF-C6X8Z1-F1
#
_entry.id   AF-C6X8Z1-F1
#
_cell.length_a   1.000
_cell.length_b   1.000
_cell.length_c   1.000
_cell.angle_alpha   90.00
_cell.angle_beta   90.00
_cell.angle_gamma   90.00
#
_symmetry.space_group_name_H-M   'P 1'
#
loop_
_entity.id
_entity.type
_entity.pdbx_description
1 polymer ?
#
loop_
_entity_poly.entity_id
_entity_poly.type
_entity_poly.pdbx_seq_one_letter_code
_entity_poly.pdbx_strand_id
1 'polypeptide(L)' 'MGKGLNMLNKLKAFWRVVRRLSGDDAYERYLRHHAEQHVDEPPLTREAFFKQWQDGKWKGVKRCC' A
#
# COMPACT_ATOMS: atom_id res chain seq x y z
N MET A 1 22.20 -28.29 15.04
CA MET A 1 22.02 -26.84 14.81
C MET A 1 21.33 -26.66 13.46
N GLY A 2 20.11 -26.11 13.37
CA GLY A 2 19.40 -26.05 12.07
C GLY A 2 17.99 -25.46 12.07
N LYS A 3 17.39 -25.23 13.24
CA LYS A 3 16.01 -24.70 13.34
C LYS A 3 15.93 -23.18 13.15
N GLY A 4 16.98 -22.42 13.48
CA GLY A 4 17.00 -20.96 13.43
C GLY A 4 17.01 -20.34 12.02
N LEU A 5 17.74 -20.95 11.07
CA LEU A 5 17.86 -20.43 9.69
C LEU A 5 16.52 -20.49 8.93
N ASN A 6 15.72 -21.54 9.20
CA ASN A 6 14.42 -21.75 8.57
C ASN A 6 13.35 -20.74 9.05
N MET A 7 13.41 -20.34 10.33
CA MET A 7 12.46 -19.37 10.89
C MET A 7 12.71 -17.95 10.35
N LEU A 8 13.98 -17.55 10.21
CA LEU A 8 14.37 -16.28 9.61
C LEU A 8 13.98 -16.15 8.13
N ASN A 9 14.09 -17.23 7.35
CA ASN A 9 13.66 -17.24 5.95
C ASN A 9 12.13 -17.10 5.82
N LYS A 10 11.37 -17.78 6.69
CA LYS A 10 9.91 -17.63 6.74
C LYS A 10 9.49 -16.21 7.16
N LEU A 11 10.17 -15.63 8.14
CA LEU A 11 9.97 -14.24 8.54
C LEU A 11 10.27 -13.28 7.38
N LYS A 12 11.37 -13.46 6.64
CA LYS A 12 11.68 -12.63 5.45
C LYS A 12 10.64 -12.75 4.35
N ALA A 13 10.17 -13.96 4.07
CA ALA A 13 9.12 -14.20 3.07
C ALA A 13 7.80 -13.54 3.49
N PHE A 14 7.41 -13.71 4.76
CA PHE A 14 6.24 -13.06 5.32
C PHE A 14 6.38 -11.53 5.32
N TRP A 15 7.54 -10.99 5.68
CA TRP A 15 7.81 -9.55 5.62
C TRP A 15 7.68 -9.00 4.21
N ARG A 16 8.16 -9.73 3.20
CA ARG A 16 8.00 -9.34 1.78
C ARG A 16 6.52 -9.29 1.37
N VAL A 17 5.72 -10.25 1.85
CA VAL A 17 4.27 -10.26 1.62
C VAL A 17 3.58 -9.13 2.37
N VAL A 18 3.91 -8.90 3.63
CA VAL A 18 3.40 -7.77 4.42
C VAL A 18 3.78 -6.44 3.78
N ARG A 19 5.01 -6.26 3.28
CA ARG A 19 5.43 -5.05 2.56
C ARG A 19 4.60 -4.81 1.29
N ARG A 20 4.29 -5.88 0.55
CA ARG A 20 3.44 -5.82 -0.65
C ARG A 20 1.97 -5.53 -0.31
N LEU A 21 1.47 -6.10 0.78
CA LEU A 21 0.07 -5.94 1.23
C LEU A 21 -0.17 -4.66 2.03
N SER A 22 0.85 -4.13 2.71
CA SER A 22 0.80 -2.89 3.50
C SER A 22 0.67 -1.65 2.61
N GLY A 23 0.66 -1.83 1.29
CA GLY A 23 0.44 -0.76 0.34
C GLY A 23 1.69 0.07 0.05
N ASP A 24 2.89 -0.42 0.40
CA ASP A 24 4.14 0.23 -0.06
C ASP A 24 4.21 0.26 -1.60
N ASP A 25 3.70 -0.81 -2.24
CA ASP A 25 3.53 -0.97 -3.69
C ASP A 25 2.20 -0.40 -4.23
N ALA A 26 1.27 0.01 -3.35
CA ALA A 26 -0.04 0.49 -3.79
C ALA A 26 0.06 1.74 -4.67
N TYR A 27 1.05 2.59 -4.39
CA TYR A 27 1.32 3.77 -5.20
C TYR A 27 1.88 3.42 -6.58
N GLU A 28 2.80 2.45 -6.69
CA GLU A 28 3.31 1.97 -7.99
C GLU A 28 2.20 1.33 -8.83
N ARG A 29 1.30 0.57 -8.18
CA ARG A 29 0.14 -0.01 -8.86
C ARG A 29 -0.88 1.05 -9.29
N TYR A 30 -1.06 2.11 -8.50
CA TYR A 30 -1.82 3.30 -8.89
C TYR A 30 -1.18 3.98 -10.10
N LEU A 31 0.13 4.22 -10.09
CA LEU A 31 0.85 4.84 -11.21
C LEU A 31 0.73 4.02 -12.50
N ARG A 32 0.85 2.70 -12.43
CA ARG A 32 0.67 1.84 -13.61
C ARG A 32 -0.75 1.96 -14.17
N HIS A 33 -1.75 1.87 -13.31
CA HIS A 33 -3.15 2.01 -13.71
C HIS A 33 -3.44 3.42 -14.25
N HIS A 34 -2.86 4.46 -13.65
CA HIS A 34 -2.97 5.84 -14.08
C HIS A 34 -2.31 6.05 -15.44
N ALA A 35 -1.15 5.46 -15.68
CA ALA A 35 -0.48 5.50 -16.98
C ALA A 35 -1.28 4.76 -18.07
N GLU A 36 -2.11 3.77 -17.71
CA GLU A 36 -2.95 3.02 -18.65
C GLU A 36 -4.34 3.64 -18.89
N GLN A 37 -4.87 4.42 -17.94
CA GLN A 37 -6.26 4.92 -17.99
C GLN A 37 -6.38 6.45 -17.99
N HIS A 38 -5.36 7.15 -17.51
CA HIS A 38 -5.37 8.59 -17.27
C HIS A 38 -4.02 9.20 -17.70
N VAL A 39 -3.64 9.00 -18.97
CA VAL A 39 -2.40 9.59 -19.55
C VAL A 39 -2.44 11.12 -19.56
N ASP A 40 -3.62 11.71 -19.75
CA ASP A 40 -3.81 13.16 -19.88
C ASP A 40 -3.80 13.93 -18.55
N GLU A 41 -3.88 13.25 -17.40
CA GLU A 41 -3.86 13.89 -16.08
C GLU A 41 -2.50 13.63 -15.39
N PRO A 42 -1.92 14.61 -14.67
CA PRO A 42 -0.75 14.34 -13.85
C PRO A 42 -1.14 13.43 -12.68
N PRO A 43 -0.42 12.32 -12.43
CA PRO A 43 -0.73 11.44 -11.31
C PRO A 43 -0.58 12.20 -9.98
N LEU A 44 -1.43 11.85 -9.02
CA LEU A 44 -1.31 12.35 -7.65
C LEU A 44 0.06 12.00 -7.08
N THR A 45 0.64 12.89 -6.29
CA THR A 45 1.87 12.58 -5.54
C THR A 45 1.61 11.47 -4.52
N ARG A 46 2.65 10.71 -4.17
CA ARG A 46 2.58 9.62 -3.18
C ARG A 46 1.86 10.06 -1.90
N GLU A 47 2.23 11.21 -1.37
CA GLU A 47 1.63 11.78 -0.17
C GLU A 47 0.15 12.11 -0.35
N ALA A 48 -0.24 12.71 -1.48
CA ALA A 48 -1.63 13.05 -1.76
C ALA A 48 -2.52 11.80 -1.90
N PHE A 49 -2.00 10.74 -2.54
CA PHE A 49 -2.67 9.45 -2.64
C PHE A 49 -2.91 8.82 -1.25
N PHE A 50 -1.86 8.73 -0.42
CA PHE A 50 -2.01 8.19 0.94
C PHE A 50 -2.88 9.06 1.82
N LYS A 51 -2.86 10.39 1.64
CA LYS A 51 -3.72 11.32 2.37
C LYS A 51 -5.19 11.10 2.01
N GLN A 52 -5.54 10.99 0.73
CA GLN A 52 -6.92 10.67 0.30
C GLN A 52 -7.36 9.30 0.81
N TRP A 53 -6.50 8.29 0.74
CA TRP A 53 -6.80 6.94 1.19
C TRP A 53 -7.07 6.88 2.71
N GLN A 54 -6.25 7.58 3.51
CA GLN A 54 -6.47 7.72 4.95
C GLN A 54 -7.70 8.56 5.26
N ASP A 55 -7.86 9.70 4.59
CA ASP A 55 -9.02 10.57 4.77
C ASP A 55 -10.33 9.83 4.50
N GLY A 56 -10.39 8.99 3.44
CA GLY A 56 -11.55 8.13 3.18
C GLY A 56 -11.79 7.06 4.25
N LYS A 57 -10.73 6.50 4.85
CA LYS A 57 -10.84 5.57 5.97
C LYS A 57 -11.38 6.23 7.25
N TRP A 58 -11.05 7.50 7.49
CA TRP A 58 -11.35 8.18 8.75
C TRP A 58 -12.53 9.17 8.69
N LYS A 59 -12.85 9.76 7.53
CA LYS A 59 -14.04 10.63 7.34
C LYS A 59 -15.37 9.87 7.35
N GLY A 60 -15.34 8.55 7.21
CA GLY A 60 -16.53 7.69 7.27
C GLY A 60 -17.11 7.48 8.68
N VAL A 61 -16.41 7.89 9.74
CA VAL A 61 -16.92 7.83 11.13
C VAL A 61 -17.89 8.99 11.35
N LYS A 62 -19.05 8.95 10.68
CA LYS A 62 -20.19 9.79 11.06
C LYS A 62 -20.78 9.19 12.34
N ARG A 63 -20.29 9.62 13.51
CA ARG A 63 -21.10 9.51 14.72
C ARG A 63 -22.25 10.49 14.53
N CYS A 64 -23.42 9.99 14.13
CA CYS A 64 -24.66 10.72 14.35
C CYS A 64 -24.80 10.91 15.86
N CYS A 65 -24.68 12.17 16.29
CA CYS A 65 -25.48 12.68 17.40
C CYS A 65 -26.88 12.97 16.87
#